data_AF-A0A165P9C3-F1
#
_entry.id   AF-A0A165P9C3-F1
#
_cell.length_a   1.000
_cell.length_b   1.000
_cell.length_c   1.000
_cell.angle_alpha   90.00
_cell.angle_beta   90.00
_cell.angle_gamma   90.00
#
_symmetry.space_group_name_H-M   'P 1'
#
loop_
_entity.id
_entity.type
_entity.pdbx_description
1 polymer ?
#
loop_
_entity_poly.entity_id
_entity_poly.type
_entity_poly.pdbx_seq_one_letter_code
_entity_poly.pdbx_strand_id
1 'polypeptide(L)'
;MQDCVVVSHVCHYWRELALGTPRLWCELDFFTSRHGGPCECLMCSALELDDIHRLGTTNIHLITNIIGRSLALPLHLNITAPVPRCEPDDTAYLARMLKPCIDRLVALNVKTDDPWLAGEFIQGFPSLPALRSLSYRHIDEFNYEGLFLGPVALPALQALDLTTRNILHSEFPQSEVTHFSLPSVHTLRTVVQRLEDLYTIFSACPQLQDLSVTIEHRLFATPEPASSWRGIRQRAASLRAVEICYSVPEQVAAVLAIFHDPSRS
;
A
#
# COMPACT_ATOMS: atom_id res chain seq x y z
N MET A 1 -3.92 -11.76 14.97
CA MET A 1 -3.39 -11.46 16.32
C MET A 1 -4.37 -11.58 17.49
N GLN A 2 -5.62 -11.09 17.36
CA GLN A 2 -6.59 -11.06 18.48
C GLN A 2 -6.79 -12.45 19.13
N ASP A 3 -6.83 -13.50 18.34
CA ASP A 3 -6.97 -14.88 18.82
C ASP A 3 -5.81 -15.28 19.74
N CYS A 4 -4.57 -14.90 19.44
CA CYS A 4 -3.40 -15.17 20.28
C CYS A 4 -3.56 -14.51 21.67
N VAL A 5 -4.11 -13.29 21.71
CA VAL A 5 -4.40 -12.60 22.97
C VAL A 5 -5.47 -13.36 23.74
N VAL A 6 -6.60 -13.67 23.12
CA VAL A 6 -7.71 -14.42 23.76
C VAL A 6 -7.23 -15.78 24.29
N VAL A 7 -6.49 -16.54 23.50
CA VAL A 7 -5.87 -17.84 23.86
C VAL A 7 -4.96 -17.69 25.08
N SER A 8 -4.18 -16.61 25.17
CA SER A 8 -3.29 -16.35 26.32
C SER A 8 -4.02 -16.05 27.65
N HIS A 9 -5.35 -15.89 27.62
CA HIS A 9 -6.19 -15.69 28.80
C HIS A 9 -6.94 -16.96 29.25
N VAL A 10 -6.89 -18.06 28.49
CA VAL A 10 -7.62 -19.31 28.81
C VAL A 10 -7.10 -19.96 30.09
N CYS A 11 -5.80 -20.24 30.18
CA CYS A 11 -5.14 -20.76 31.37
C CYS A 11 -3.65 -20.40 31.40
N HIS A 12 -2.97 -20.67 32.52
CA HIS A 12 -1.54 -20.37 32.67
C HIS A 12 -0.67 -21.03 31.59
N TYR A 13 -0.90 -22.31 31.31
CA TYR A 13 -0.14 -23.06 30.32
C TYR A 13 -0.27 -22.47 28.91
N TRP A 14 -1.47 -22.06 28.52
CA TRP A 14 -1.73 -21.44 27.21
C TRP A 14 -1.08 -20.06 27.11
N ARG A 15 -1.06 -19.30 28.22
CA ARG A 15 -0.33 -18.04 28.30
C ARG A 15 1.16 -18.25 28.07
N GLU A 16 1.79 -19.17 28.79
CA GLU A 16 3.22 -19.46 28.63
C GLU A 16 3.54 -19.90 27.21
N LEU A 17 2.72 -20.79 26.64
CA LEU A 17 2.90 -21.25 25.26
C LEU A 17 2.78 -20.10 24.26
N ALA A 18 1.74 -19.26 24.37
CA ALA A 18 1.53 -18.12 23.48
C ALA A 18 2.65 -17.09 23.59
N LEU A 19 3.00 -16.69 24.82
CA LEU A 19 4.05 -15.70 25.08
C LEU A 19 5.45 -16.22 24.74
N GLY A 20 5.69 -17.52 24.87
CA GLY A 20 6.95 -18.20 24.58
C GLY A 20 7.15 -18.59 23.11
N THR A 21 6.19 -18.30 22.23
CA THR A 21 6.25 -18.64 20.80
C THR A 21 6.36 -17.38 19.94
N PRO A 22 7.57 -16.88 19.62
CA PRO A 22 7.77 -15.63 18.87
C PRO A 22 7.04 -15.53 17.53
N ARG A 23 6.88 -16.67 16.84
CA ARG A 23 6.21 -16.74 15.53
C ARG A 23 4.75 -16.29 15.57
N LEU A 24 4.07 -16.43 16.71
CA LEU A 24 2.68 -15.98 16.88
C LEU A 24 2.54 -14.44 16.87
N TRP A 25 3.66 -13.72 16.96
CA TRP A 25 3.71 -12.26 17.08
C TRP A 25 4.39 -11.59 15.86
N CYS A 26 4.61 -12.34 14.78
CA CYS A 26 5.19 -11.82 13.53
C CYS A 26 4.17 -11.08 12.65
N GLU A 27 2.89 -11.42 12.76
CA GLU A 27 1.80 -10.77 12.04
C GLU A 27 1.13 -9.73 12.94
N LEU A 28 1.33 -8.47 12.56
CA LEU A 28 0.85 -7.30 13.26
C LEU A 28 -0.34 -6.70 12.53
N ASP A 29 -1.52 -6.77 13.15
CA ASP A 29 -2.75 -6.17 12.65
C ASP A 29 -3.00 -4.88 13.42
N PHE A 30 -2.52 -3.75 12.91
CA PHE A 30 -2.84 -2.44 13.44
C PHE A 30 -4.16 -1.96 12.86
N PHE A 31 -5.07 -1.55 13.74
CA PHE A 31 -6.26 -0.84 13.33
C PHE A 31 -6.41 0.45 14.13
N THR A 32 -6.84 1.49 13.44
CA THR A 32 -7.31 2.71 14.08
C THR A 32 -8.59 3.14 13.39
N SER A 33 -9.57 3.46 14.19
CA SER A 33 -10.89 3.93 13.79
C SER A 33 -11.30 5.04 14.73
N ARG A 34 -10.33 5.88 15.17
CA ARG A 34 -10.47 6.88 16.25
C ARG A 34 -11.72 7.76 16.09
N HIS A 35 -12.21 7.89 14.86
CA HIS A 35 -13.52 8.39 14.54
C HIS A 35 -14.45 7.22 14.14
N GLY A 36 -15.55 6.99 14.85
CA GLY A 36 -16.64 6.15 14.34
C GLY A 36 -17.35 6.81 13.16
N GLY A 37 -18.17 6.08 12.38
CA GLY A 37 -18.96 6.72 11.30
C GLY A 37 -20.03 7.69 11.83
N PRO A 38 -20.66 8.51 10.96
CA PRO A 38 -20.02 9.49 10.07
C PRO A 38 -19.39 10.64 10.91
N CYS A 39 -18.08 10.89 10.76
CA CYS A 39 -17.37 11.93 11.50
C CYS A 39 -17.04 13.11 10.59
N GLU A 40 -17.56 14.29 10.90
CA GLU A 40 -17.25 15.55 10.21
C GLU A 40 -16.47 16.46 11.15
N CYS A 41 -15.24 16.06 11.50
CA CYS A 41 -14.38 16.78 12.45
C CYS A 41 -14.38 18.32 12.21
N LEU A 42 -14.34 19.19 13.21
CA LEU A 42 -15.53 19.90 13.72
C LEU A 42 -16.68 19.05 14.34
N MET A 43 -16.39 17.81 14.79
CA MET A 43 -17.29 16.87 15.49
C MET A 43 -16.49 15.60 15.93
N CYS A 44 -15.35 15.74 16.58
CA CYS A 44 -15.36 15.93 18.02
C CYS A 44 -16.10 17.17 18.52
N SER A 45 -16.09 18.23 17.72
CA SER A 45 -16.52 19.60 18.01
C SER A 45 -18.01 19.89 18.19
N ALA A 46 -18.79 18.87 18.52
CA ALA A 46 -20.10 19.04 19.13
C ALA A 46 -20.49 17.70 19.75
N LEU A 47 -19.65 17.15 20.65
CA LEU A 47 -20.13 16.22 21.69
C LEU A 47 -21.07 16.96 22.67
N GLU A 48 -22.11 17.58 22.10
CA GLU A 48 -23.36 17.94 22.72
C GLU A 48 -24.08 16.62 23.05
N LEU A 49 -23.98 16.26 24.34
CA LEU A 49 -24.99 15.58 25.15
C LEU A 49 -25.36 14.12 24.80
N ASP A 50 -24.71 13.20 25.54
CA ASP A 50 -25.19 11.90 26.03
C ASP A 50 -24.91 10.56 25.32
N ASP A 51 -24.18 10.50 24.21
CA ASP A 51 -23.83 9.19 23.60
C ASP A 51 -22.32 8.88 23.65
N ILE A 52 -21.87 8.33 24.79
CA ILE A 52 -20.48 7.88 25.10
C ILE A 52 -20.00 6.74 24.17
N HIS A 53 -20.84 6.26 23.26
CA HIS A 53 -20.59 5.09 22.42
C HIS A 53 -19.88 5.34 21.08
N ARG A 54 -19.36 6.56 20.84
CA ARG A 54 -18.70 6.91 19.55
C ARG A 54 -17.18 7.12 19.62
N LEU A 55 -16.53 6.75 20.72
CA LEU A 55 -15.07 6.74 20.74
C LEU A 55 -14.58 5.62 19.83
N GLY A 56 -13.84 6.02 18.81
CA GLY A 56 -13.19 5.09 17.93
C GLY A 56 -12.23 4.15 18.66
N THR A 57 -11.86 3.06 18.00
CA THR A 57 -10.98 2.06 18.58
C THR A 57 -9.62 2.09 17.91
N THR A 58 -8.56 2.01 18.71
CA THR A 58 -7.18 1.83 18.25
C THR A 58 -6.53 0.77 19.11
N ASN A 59 -5.74 -0.11 18.49
CA ASN A 59 -4.97 -1.13 19.23
C ASN A 59 -3.49 -0.79 19.36
N ILE A 60 -3.12 0.49 19.22
CA ILE A 60 -1.72 0.93 19.23
C ILE A 60 -0.95 0.46 20.47
N HIS A 61 -1.57 0.49 21.65
CA HIS A 61 -0.94 0.01 22.89
C HIS A 61 -0.73 -1.50 22.89
N LEU A 62 -1.62 -2.28 22.27
CA LEU A 62 -1.43 -3.71 22.11
C LEU A 62 -0.22 -3.97 21.21
N ILE A 63 -0.14 -3.30 20.06
CA ILE A 63 1.01 -3.39 19.13
C ILE A 63 2.31 -3.09 19.87
N THR A 64 2.37 -1.99 20.61
CA THR A 64 3.53 -1.60 21.42
C THR A 64 3.97 -2.69 22.40
N ASN A 65 3.03 -3.41 23.01
CA ASN A 65 3.32 -4.44 24.01
C ASN A 65 3.75 -5.79 23.41
N ILE A 66 3.42 -6.07 22.14
CA ILE A 66 3.69 -7.37 21.51
C ILE A 66 4.83 -7.32 20.50
N ILE A 67 5.19 -6.13 19.98
CA ILE A 67 6.19 -5.99 18.92
C ILE A 67 7.53 -6.62 19.31
N GLY A 68 7.95 -6.49 20.58
CA GLY A 68 9.17 -7.09 21.10
C GLY A 68 9.14 -8.62 21.21
N ARG A 69 7.95 -9.25 21.21
CA ARG A 69 7.79 -10.70 21.38
C ARG A 69 8.18 -11.49 20.13
N SER A 70 8.20 -10.85 18.98
CA SER A 70 8.65 -11.42 17.71
C SER A 70 10.18 -11.62 17.62
N LEU A 71 10.94 -11.11 18.60
CA LEU A 71 12.40 -11.23 18.72
C LEU A 71 13.17 -10.73 17.48
N ALA A 72 13.80 -11.62 16.71
CA ALA A 72 14.55 -11.29 15.50
C ALA A 72 13.83 -11.77 14.22
N LEU A 73 12.60 -12.26 14.33
CA LEU A 73 11.88 -12.83 13.19
C LEU A 73 11.37 -11.74 12.24
N PRO A 74 11.11 -12.06 10.96
CA PRO A 74 10.44 -11.16 10.03
C PRO A 74 9.07 -10.69 10.54
N LEU A 75 8.73 -9.44 10.24
CA LEU A 75 7.48 -8.77 10.61
C LEU A 75 6.62 -8.51 9.38
N HIS A 76 5.32 -8.79 9.52
CA HIS A 76 4.28 -8.49 8.56
C HIS A 76 3.32 -7.51 9.23
N LEU A 77 3.11 -6.33 8.64
CA LEU A 77 2.23 -5.31 9.20
C LEU A 77 1.04 -5.08 8.28
N ASN A 78 -0.16 -5.31 8.82
CA ASN A 78 -1.42 -4.90 8.23
C ASN A 78 -1.90 -3.63 8.96
N ILE A 79 -2.14 -2.55 8.22
CA ILE A 79 -2.72 -1.31 8.73
C ILE A 79 -4.13 -1.18 8.16
N THR A 80 -5.13 -1.10 9.03
CA THR A 80 -6.53 -0.88 8.62
C THR A 80 -7.07 0.39 9.27
N ALA A 81 -7.42 1.38 8.45
CA ALA A 81 -7.97 2.65 8.88
C ALA A 81 -9.20 3.02 8.02
N PRO A 82 -10.37 2.43 8.31
CA PRO A 82 -11.54 2.48 7.43
C PRO A 82 -12.35 3.78 7.58
N VAL A 83 -11.79 4.79 8.24
CA VAL A 83 -12.47 6.08 8.44
C VAL A 83 -11.49 7.17 8.02
N PRO A 84 -11.92 8.10 7.14
CA PRO A 84 -11.07 9.20 6.71
C PRO A 84 -10.73 10.11 7.90
N ARG A 85 -9.57 10.78 7.81
CA ARG A 85 -9.04 11.71 8.83
C ARG A 85 -8.68 11.02 10.14
N CYS A 86 -7.93 9.93 10.07
CA CYS A 86 -7.27 9.43 11.28
C CYS A 86 -6.33 10.50 11.82
N GLU A 87 -6.25 10.63 13.15
CA GLU A 87 -5.30 11.56 13.75
C GLU A 87 -3.87 11.15 13.32
N PRO A 88 -3.10 12.06 12.70
CA PRO A 88 -1.72 11.82 12.26
C PRO A 88 -0.81 11.23 13.35
N ASP A 89 -1.16 11.50 14.60
CA ASP A 89 -0.40 11.07 15.78
C ASP A 89 -0.33 9.55 15.94
N ASP A 90 -1.37 8.80 15.57
CA ASP A 90 -1.40 7.35 15.75
C ASP A 90 -0.40 6.65 14.81
N THR A 91 -0.32 7.08 13.56
CA THR A 91 0.57 6.49 12.55
C THR A 91 2.01 6.95 12.73
N ALA A 92 2.21 8.22 13.08
CA ALA A 92 3.52 8.72 13.49
C ALA A 92 4.03 8.01 14.77
N TYR A 93 3.15 7.74 15.74
CA TYR A 93 3.49 6.96 16.92
C TYR A 93 3.83 5.52 16.56
N LEU A 94 3.02 4.86 15.73
CA LEU A 94 3.28 3.50 15.25
C LEU A 94 4.63 3.42 14.51
N ALA A 95 4.91 4.36 13.62
CA ALA A 95 6.17 4.42 12.88
C ALA A 95 7.38 4.56 13.83
N ARG A 96 7.27 5.45 14.83
CA ARG A 96 8.28 5.61 15.88
C ARG A 96 8.49 4.34 16.70
N MET A 97 7.42 3.59 16.99
CA MET A 97 7.51 2.32 17.72
C MET A 97 8.13 1.19 16.91
N LEU A 98 7.92 1.16 15.59
CA LEU A 98 8.51 0.16 14.68
C LEU A 98 9.96 0.46 14.32
N LYS A 99 10.41 1.70 14.50
CA LYS A 99 11.78 2.14 14.14
C LYS A 99 12.90 1.21 14.64
N PRO A 100 12.88 0.68 15.89
CA PRO A 100 13.93 -0.24 16.37
C PRO A 100 13.95 -1.61 15.67
N CYS A 101 12.89 -1.99 14.96
CA CYS A 101 12.76 -3.27 14.27
C CYS A 101 12.42 -3.11 12.79
N ILE A 102 12.68 -1.95 12.20
CA ILE A 102 12.29 -1.66 10.82
C ILE A 102 13.00 -2.55 9.80
N ASP A 103 14.23 -2.96 10.10
CA ASP A 103 15.03 -3.91 9.30
C ASP A 103 14.43 -5.32 9.25
N ARG A 104 13.36 -5.57 10.00
CA ARG A 104 12.64 -6.85 10.02
C ARG A 104 11.30 -6.76 9.32
N LEU A 105 10.81 -5.57 8.96
CA LEU A 105 9.53 -5.40 8.27
C LEU A 105 9.66 -5.90 6.82
N VAL A 106 9.09 -7.07 6.54
CA VAL A 106 9.18 -7.72 5.22
C VAL A 106 7.93 -7.54 4.37
N ALA A 107 6.78 -7.30 4.99
CA ALA A 107 5.53 -7.05 4.31
C ALA A 107 4.76 -5.92 4.98
N LEU A 108 4.23 -5.01 4.18
CA LEU A 108 3.37 -3.91 4.61
C LEU A 108 2.11 -3.92 3.74
N ASN A 109 0.96 -4.03 4.37
CA ASN A 109 -0.34 -3.95 3.72
C ASN A 109 -1.15 -2.84 4.38
N VAL A 110 -1.53 -1.83 3.62
CA VAL A 110 -2.28 -0.67 4.12
C VAL A 110 -3.62 -0.61 3.41
N LYS A 111 -4.68 -0.67 4.20
CA LYS A 111 -6.07 -0.51 3.77
C LYS A 111 -6.67 0.69 4.50
N THR A 112 -6.92 1.77 3.80
CA THR A 112 -7.28 3.05 4.44
C THR A 112 -8.26 3.85 3.59
N ASP A 113 -9.17 4.57 4.24
CA ASP A 113 -9.96 5.67 3.65
C ASP A 113 -9.27 7.03 3.82
N ASP A 114 -8.21 7.07 4.62
CA ASP A 114 -7.37 8.25 4.79
C ASP A 114 -6.15 8.15 3.88
N PRO A 115 -6.03 9.03 2.86
CA PRO A 115 -4.94 8.94 1.90
C PRO A 115 -3.59 9.43 2.46
N TRP A 116 -3.60 10.23 3.54
CA TRP A 116 -2.38 10.74 4.16
C TRP A 116 -1.72 9.70 5.04
N LEU A 117 -2.53 8.84 5.66
CA LEU A 117 -2.11 7.87 6.65
C LEU A 117 -0.93 7.00 6.20
N ALA A 118 -1.02 6.47 4.98
CA ALA A 118 0.01 5.59 4.43
C ALA A 118 1.29 6.37 4.09
N GLY A 119 1.12 7.57 3.53
CA GLY A 119 2.20 8.49 3.21
C GLY A 119 2.99 8.94 4.43
N GLU A 120 2.30 9.37 5.48
CA GLU A 120 2.90 9.78 6.75
C GLU A 120 3.63 8.62 7.42
N PHE A 121 3.02 7.43 7.44
CA PHE A 121 3.66 6.24 7.99
C PHE A 121 4.97 5.92 7.27
N ILE A 122 4.96 5.92 5.94
CA ILE A 122 6.16 5.62 5.13
C ILE A 122 7.21 6.74 5.27
N GLN A 123 6.79 8.01 5.31
CA GLN A 123 7.68 9.16 5.49
C GLN A 123 8.42 9.12 6.84
N GLY A 124 7.89 8.40 7.84
CA GLY A 124 8.59 8.11 9.09
C GLY A 124 9.90 7.33 8.92
N PHE A 125 10.16 6.77 7.73
CA PHE A 125 11.31 5.94 7.43
C PHE A 125 12.08 6.42 6.19
N PRO A 126 13.38 6.72 6.30
CA PRO A 126 14.20 7.04 5.12
C PRO A 126 14.45 5.79 4.24
N SER A 127 14.36 4.60 4.81
CA SER A 127 14.60 3.32 4.15
C SER A 127 13.80 2.21 4.82
N LEU A 128 13.30 1.27 4.02
CA LEU A 128 12.68 0.02 4.47
C LEU A 128 13.46 -1.15 3.86
N PRO A 129 14.66 -1.48 4.39
CA PRO A 129 15.65 -2.28 3.68
C PRO A 129 15.27 -3.75 3.52
N ALA A 130 14.39 -4.27 4.38
CA ALA A 130 13.91 -5.64 4.32
C ALA A 130 12.53 -5.79 3.67
N LEU A 131 11.86 -4.69 3.31
CA LEU A 131 10.51 -4.72 2.77
C LEU A 131 10.52 -5.35 1.39
N ARG A 132 9.79 -6.47 1.24
CA ARG A 132 9.66 -7.24 0.00
C ARG A 132 8.29 -7.11 -0.63
N SER A 133 7.26 -6.90 0.18
CA SER A 133 5.88 -6.75 -0.29
C SER A 133 5.27 -5.48 0.27
N LEU A 134 4.72 -4.65 -0.62
CA LEU A 134 3.96 -3.47 -0.29
C LEU A 134 2.61 -3.53 -0.99
N SER A 135 1.52 -3.48 -0.22
CA SER A 135 0.16 -3.41 -0.72
C SER A 135 -0.50 -2.16 -0.17
N TYR A 136 -1.09 -1.35 -1.06
CA TYR A 136 -1.85 -0.17 -0.71
C TYR A 136 -3.21 -0.22 -1.39
N ARG A 137 -4.25 -0.15 -0.57
CA ARG A 137 -5.65 -0.14 -1.00
C ARG A 137 -6.37 1.03 -0.35
N HIS A 138 -6.70 2.02 -1.17
CA HIS A 138 -7.57 3.12 -0.77
C HIS A 138 -9.04 2.73 -0.96
N ILE A 139 -9.88 2.88 0.06
CA ILE A 139 -11.27 2.42 0.01
C ILE A 139 -12.17 3.41 -0.76
N ASP A 140 -11.88 4.72 -0.73
CA ASP A 140 -12.66 5.77 -1.42
C ASP A 140 -12.05 6.18 -2.79
N GLU A 141 -12.87 6.62 -3.76
CA GLU A 141 -12.41 6.92 -5.12
C GLU A 141 -12.01 8.40 -5.31
N PHE A 142 -12.34 9.28 -4.36
CA PHE A 142 -12.32 10.73 -4.59
C PHE A 142 -11.08 11.50 -4.10
N ASN A 143 -10.10 10.85 -3.44
CA ASN A 143 -8.95 11.56 -2.87
C ASN A 143 -7.61 11.22 -3.57
N TYR A 144 -6.76 12.24 -3.75
CA TYR A 144 -5.70 12.29 -4.78
C TYR A 144 -4.26 12.21 -4.26
N GLU A 145 -4.05 11.96 -2.97
CA GLU A 145 -2.70 11.97 -2.41
C GLU A 145 -1.93 10.66 -2.68
N GLY A 146 -0.61 10.81 -2.87
CA GLY A 146 0.30 9.71 -3.15
C GLY A 146 0.77 8.98 -1.89
N LEU A 147 1.06 7.68 -2.02
CA LEU A 147 1.66 6.86 -0.95
C LEU A 147 3.08 7.32 -0.56
N PHE A 148 3.78 8.01 -1.45
CA PHE A 148 5.13 8.49 -1.23
C PHE A 148 5.13 10.02 -1.19
N LEU A 149 5.11 10.57 0.04
CA LEU A 149 5.22 12.02 0.28
C LEU A 149 6.66 12.55 0.12
N GLY A 150 7.63 11.65 -0.07
CA GLY A 150 9.02 11.97 -0.26
C GLY A 150 9.87 10.75 -0.63
N PRO A 151 11.18 10.91 -0.84
CA PRO A 151 12.07 9.82 -1.19
C PRO A 151 12.15 8.77 -0.07
N VAL A 152 11.92 7.51 -0.41
CA VAL A 152 12.10 6.35 0.48
C VAL A 152 12.87 5.26 -0.25
N ALA A 153 13.91 4.72 0.38
CA ALA A 153 14.67 3.62 -0.19
C ALA A 153 13.96 2.28 0.06
N LEU A 154 13.61 1.58 -1.01
CA LEU A 154 12.93 0.28 -0.99
C LEU A 154 13.76 -0.80 -1.72
N PRO A 155 15.02 -1.03 -1.32
CA PRO A 155 15.98 -1.80 -2.12
C PRO A 155 15.61 -3.27 -2.31
N ALA A 156 14.86 -3.86 -1.36
CA ALA A 156 14.45 -5.25 -1.40
C ALA A 156 13.01 -5.47 -1.90
N LEU A 157 12.33 -4.41 -2.34
CA LEU A 157 10.92 -4.51 -2.72
C LEU A 157 10.77 -5.33 -4.00
N GLN A 158 9.95 -6.38 -3.92
CA GLN A 158 9.77 -7.41 -4.95
C GLN A 158 8.35 -7.39 -5.53
N ALA A 159 7.36 -7.23 -4.65
CA ALA A 159 5.95 -7.19 -4.99
C ALA A 159 5.33 -5.87 -4.54
N LEU A 160 4.65 -5.21 -5.49
CA LEU A 160 3.95 -3.96 -5.26
C LEU A 160 2.49 -4.10 -5.73
N ASP A 161 1.54 -3.85 -4.85
CA ASP A 161 0.11 -3.84 -5.15
C ASP A 161 -0.47 -2.45 -4.86
N LEU A 162 -0.96 -1.81 -5.93
CA LEU A 162 -1.52 -0.47 -6.00
C LEU A 162 -2.91 -0.54 -6.66
N THR A 163 -3.71 -1.54 -6.28
CA THR A 163 -5.00 -1.89 -6.90
C THR A 163 -6.03 -0.77 -6.98
N THR A 164 -5.87 0.30 -6.23
CA THR A 164 -6.81 1.41 -6.20
C THR A 164 -6.32 2.63 -6.96
N ARG A 165 -5.01 2.77 -7.15
CA ARG A 165 -4.44 3.95 -7.82
C ARG A 165 -2.97 3.78 -8.16
N ASN A 166 -2.55 4.18 -9.36
CA ASN A 166 -1.13 4.35 -9.65
C ASN A 166 -0.58 5.64 -9.05
N ILE A 167 0.10 5.47 -7.92
CA ILE A 167 0.81 6.51 -7.17
C ILE A 167 2.20 6.84 -7.75
N LEU A 168 2.70 6.09 -8.74
CA LEU A 168 4.01 6.35 -9.34
C LEU A 168 3.96 7.59 -10.24
N HIS A 169 2.77 7.98 -10.68
CA HIS A 169 2.52 9.20 -11.41
C HIS A 169 2.07 10.30 -10.42
N SER A 170 2.99 10.81 -9.62
CA SER A 170 2.66 11.96 -8.77
C SER A 170 2.39 13.18 -9.64
N GLU A 171 1.20 13.78 -9.54
CA GLU A 171 0.93 15.12 -10.10
C GLU A 171 1.62 16.23 -9.27
N PHE A 172 2.72 15.92 -8.58
CA PHE A 172 3.52 16.95 -7.92
C PHE A 172 3.93 17.99 -8.97
N PRO A 173 3.85 19.28 -8.65
CA PRO A 173 4.28 20.34 -9.55
C PRO A 173 5.69 20.02 -10.04
N GLN A 174 5.85 20.04 -11.36
CA GLN A 174 6.94 19.48 -12.17
C GLN A 174 8.37 19.94 -11.81
N SER A 175 8.57 20.74 -10.76
CA SER A 175 9.87 21.32 -10.42
C SER A 175 10.86 20.32 -9.83
N GLU A 176 10.43 19.20 -9.26
CA GLU A 176 11.33 18.19 -8.68
C GLU A 176 10.78 16.76 -8.88
N VAL A 177 10.70 16.31 -10.14
CA VAL A 177 10.40 14.91 -10.45
C VAL A 177 11.56 14.05 -9.92
N THR A 178 11.47 13.63 -8.66
CA THR A 178 12.33 12.60 -8.11
C THR A 178 11.99 11.31 -8.85
N HIS A 179 12.92 10.84 -9.67
CA HIS A 179 12.77 9.56 -10.36
C HIS A 179 12.66 8.44 -9.30
N PHE A 180 11.44 8.00 -9.03
CA PHE A 180 11.19 6.89 -8.14
C PHE A 180 11.71 5.60 -8.81
N SER A 181 12.66 4.93 -8.17
CA SER A 181 13.31 3.74 -8.71
C SER A 181 13.07 2.55 -7.79
N LEU A 182 12.51 1.49 -8.37
CA LEU A 182 12.13 0.23 -7.73
C LEU A 182 12.82 -0.91 -8.48
N PRO A 183 14.16 -0.99 -8.42
CA PRO A 183 14.94 -1.87 -9.29
C PRO A 183 14.68 -3.35 -9.06
N SER A 184 14.20 -3.73 -7.88
CA SER A 184 13.97 -5.12 -7.47
C SER A 184 12.54 -5.60 -7.70
N VAL A 185 11.61 -4.71 -8.09
CA VAL A 185 10.20 -5.06 -8.28
C VAL A 185 10.04 -5.89 -9.54
N HIS A 186 9.57 -7.11 -9.37
CA HIS A 186 9.26 -8.04 -10.45
C HIS A 186 7.77 -8.32 -10.59
N THR A 187 6.96 -8.02 -9.57
CA THR A 187 5.51 -8.20 -9.61
C THR A 187 4.82 -6.89 -9.25
N LEU A 188 3.99 -6.37 -10.15
CA LEU A 188 3.23 -5.15 -9.95
C LEU A 188 1.75 -5.37 -10.25
N ARG A 189 0.88 -4.98 -9.33
CA ARG A 189 -0.55 -4.81 -9.57
C ARG A 189 -0.89 -3.33 -9.42
N THR A 190 -1.56 -2.72 -10.39
CA THR A 190 -1.81 -1.26 -10.38
C THR A 190 -3.00 -0.86 -11.25
N VAL A 191 -3.38 0.41 -11.19
CA VAL A 191 -4.44 1.02 -12.00
C VAL A 191 -3.84 2.04 -12.96
N VAL A 192 -4.18 1.96 -14.23
CA VAL A 192 -3.64 2.84 -15.28
C VAL A 192 -4.76 3.73 -15.80
N GLN A 193 -4.54 5.04 -15.76
CA GLN A 193 -5.49 6.05 -16.24
C GLN A 193 -5.06 6.64 -17.58
N ARG A 194 -3.75 6.74 -17.80
CA ARG A 194 -3.14 7.31 -19.01
C ARG A 194 -2.03 6.41 -19.51
N LEU A 195 -1.64 6.55 -20.77
CA LEU A 195 -0.62 5.67 -21.35
C LEU A 195 0.78 5.95 -20.75
N GLU A 196 1.02 7.20 -20.38
CA GLU A 196 2.23 7.69 -19.72
C GLU A 196 2.49 6.98 -18.39
N ASP A 197 1.43 6.51 -17.72
CA ASP A 197 1.53 5.71 -16.50
C ASP A 197 2.33 4.43 -16.75
N LEU A 198 2.11 3.74 -17.88
CA LEU A 198 2.86 2.55 -18.25
C LEU A 198 4.34 2.86 -18.48
N TYR A 199 4.64 3.99 -19.11
CA TYR A 199 6.02 4.43 -19.31
C TYR A 199 6.73 4.69 -17.98
N THR A 200 6.05 5.38 -17.06
CA THR A 200 6.53 5.64 -15.69
C THR A 200 6.74 4.35 -14.93
N ILE A 201 5.80 3.41 -15.00
CA ILE A 201 5.91 2.07 -14.40
C ILE A 201 7.15 1.33 -14.91
N PHE A 202 7.34 1.25 -16.24
CA PHE A 202 8.47 0.52 -16.81
C PHE A 202 9.83 1.19 -16.54
N SER A 203 9.82 2.51 -16.37
CA SER A 203 11.01 3.27 -16.00
C SER A 203 11.36 3.10 -14.52
N ALA A 204 10.35 3.07 -13.64
CA ALA A 204 10.51 2.84 -12.21
C ALA A 204 10.88 1.38 -11.88
N CYS A 205 10.33 0.41 -12.61
CA CYS A 205 10.48 -1.03 -12.34
C CYS A 205 11.20 -1.74 -13.52
N PRO A 206 12.52 -1.57 -13.69
CA PRO A 206 13.25 -2.12 -14.83
C PRO A 206 13.32 -3.66 -14.86
N GLN A 207 13.08 -4.33 -13.73
CA GLN A 207 13.07 -5.79 -13.60
C GLN A 207 11.66 -6.40 -13.58
N LEU A 208 10.64 -5.63 -13.97
CA LEU A 208 9.26 -6.08 -13.93
C LEU A 208 9.03 -7.33 -14.81
N GLN A 209 8.41 -8.37 -14.24
CA GLN A 209 8.12 -9.64 -14.93
C GLN A 209 6.62 -9.90 -15.00
N ASP A 210 5.88 -9.67 -13.92
CA ASP A 210 4.44 -9.90 -13.85
C ASP A 210 3.73 -8.56 -13.63
N LEU A 211 2.83 -8.21 -14.55
CA LEU A 211 2.08 -6.97 -14.51
C LEU A 211 0.58 -7.27 -14.52
N SER A 212 -0.13 -6.83 -13.48
CA SER A 212 -1.59 -6.85 -13.42
C SER A 212 -2.09 -5.41 -13.45
N VAL A 213 -2.73 -5.01 -14.55
CA VAL A 213 -3.20 -3.63 -14.76
C VAL A 213 -4.71 -3.57 -14.83
N THR A 214 -5.29 -2.70 -14.02
CA THR A 214 -6.70 -2.30 -14.16
C THR A 214 -6.76 -1.02 -14.96
N ILE A 215 -7.59 -1.00 -16.00
CA ILE A 215 -7.69 0.13 -16.92
C ILE A 215 -8.94 0.93 -16.62
N GLU A 216 -8.75 2.21 -16.32
CA GLU A 216 -9.84 3.16 -16.09
C GLU A 216 -10.23 3.90 -17.39
N HIS A 217 -11.48 4.34 -17.45
CA HIS A 217 -12.21 4.81 -18.65
C HIS A 217 -11.51 5.85 -19.54
N ARG A 218 -10.43 6.51 -19.08
CA ARG A 218 -9.82 7.68 -19.74
C ARG A 218 -8.62 7.38 -20.64
N LEU A 219 -8.18 6.13 -20.75
CA LEU A 219 -6.91 5.77 -21.41
C LEU A 219 -6.78 6.21 -22.87
N PHE A 220 -7.88 6.33 -23.63
CA PHE A 220 -7.87 6.68 -25.06
C PHE A 220 -8.71 7.91 -25.42
N ALA A 221 -8.94 8.83 -24.47
CA ALA A 221 -9.69 10.05 -24.77
C ALA A 221 -9.03 10.91 -25.87
N THR A 222 -7.73 10.74 -26.08
CA THR A 222 -6.96 11.40 -27.15
C THR A 222 -6.23 10.36 -28.00
N PRO A 223 -6.37 10.38 -29.35
CA PRO A 223 -5.63 9.49 -30.23
C PRO A 223 -4.14 9.86 -30.21
N GLU A 224 -3.35 9.08 -29.48
CA GLU A 224 -1.89 9.17 -29.50
C GLU A 224 -1.30 8.58 -30.80
N PRO A 225 -0.25 9.17 -31.37
CA PRO A 225 0.43 8.60 -32.53
C PRO A 225 1.09 7.26 -32.17
N ALA A 226 0.99 6.27 -33.07
CA ALA A 226 1.51 4.91 -32.86
C ALA A 226 3.03 4.85 -32.54
N SER A 227 3.79 5.91 -32.86
CA SER A 227 5.19 6.05 -32.50
C SER A 227 5.43 6.14 -30.99
N SER A 228 4.49 6.72 -30.23
CA SER A 228 4.58 6.84 -28.76
C SER A 228 4.62 5.48 -28.07
N TRP A 229 4.06 4.45 -28.72
CA TRP A 229 3.88 3.12 -28.13
C TRP A 229 5.11 2.23 -28.28
N ARG A 230 6.08 2.60 -29.13
CA ARG A 230 7.21 1.72 -29.47
C ARG A 230 8.05 1.36 -28.24
N GLY A 231 8.33 2.33 -27.37
CA GLY A 231 9.10 2.11 -26.14
C GLY A 231 8.34 1.25 -25.13
N ILE A 232 7.04 1.51 -24.96
CA ILE A 232 6.15 0.75 -24.07
C ILE A 232 6.04 -0.71 -24.56
N ARG A 233 5.82 -0.93 -25.86
CA ARG A 233 5.76 -2.26 -26.48
C ARG A 233 7.06 -3.04 -26.29
N GLN A 234 8.21 -2.40 -26.51
CA GLN A 234 9.50 -3.06 -26.32
C GLN A 234 9.71 -3.53 -24.88
N ARG A 235 9.26 -2.75 -23.88
CA ARG A 235 9.30 -3.13 -22.47
C ARG A 235 8.24 -4.17 -22.10
N ALA A 236 7.03 -4.03 -22.63
CA ALA A 236 5.96 -5.01 -22.44
C ALA A 236 6.38 -6.39 -22.96
N ALA A 237 7.14 -6.45 -24.05
CA ALA A 237 7.68 -7.68 -24.62
C ALA A 237 8.69 -8.41 -23.70
N SER A 238 9.19 -7.80 -22.62
CA SER A 238 10.01 -8.50 -21.61
C SER A 238 9.19 -9.07 -20.44
N LEU A 239 7.91 -8.73 -20.32
CA LEU A 239 7.05 -9.22 -19.23
C LEU A 239 6.79 -10.72 -19.39
N ARG A 240 6.95 -11.51 -18.33
CA ARG A 240 6.57 -12.93 -18.33
C ARG A 240 5.05 -13.11 -18.40
N ALA A 241 4.31 -12.34 -17.60
CA ALA A 241 2.87 -12.45 -17.50
C ALA A 241 2.23 -11.05 -17.47
N VAL A 242 1.10 -10.92 -18.17
CA VAL A 242 0.29 -9.71 -18.15
C VAL A 242 -1.16 -10.10 -17.89
N GLU A 243 -1.71 -9.59 -16.80
CA GLU A 243 -3.14 -9.66 -16.49
C GLU A 243 -3.73 -8.27 -16.74
N ILE A 244 -4.81 -8.20 -17.52
CA ILE A 244 -5.49 -6.94 -17.81
C ILE A 244 -6.93 -7.07 -17.30
N CYS A 245 -7.25 -6.20 -16.34
CA CYS A 245 -8.59 -6.06 -15.79
C CYS A 245 -9.26 -4.84 -16.43
N TYR A 246 -10.45 -5.03 -17.00
CA TYR A 246 -11.16 -3.98 -17.70
C TYR A 246 -12.37 -3.50 -16.91
N SER A 247 -12.51 -2.18 -16.82
CA SER A 247 -13.79 -1.55 -16.50
C SER A 247 -14.67 -1.35 -17.75
N VAL A 248 -14.06 -1.28 -18.95
CA VAL A 248 -14.75 -0.98 -20.22
C VAL A 248 -14.31 -1.91 -21.35
N PRO A 249 -15.24 -2.62 -22.02
CA PRO A 249 -14.92 -3.52 -23.13
C PRO A 249 -14.34 -2.84 -24.39
N GLU A 250 -14.70 -1.59 -24.66
CA GLU A 250 -14.40 -0.91 -25.95
C GLU A 250 -12.90 -0.64 -26.16
N GLN A 251 -12.13 -0.52 -25.08
CA GLN A 251 -10.70 -0.20 -25.14
C GLN A 251 -9.81 -1.45 -25.15
N VAL A 252 -10.40 -2.63 -24.98
CA VAL A 252 -9.69 -3.92 -24.84
C VAL A 252 -8.72 -4.15 -26.00
N ALA A 253 -9.18 -3.96 -27.24
CA ALA A 253 -8.37 -4.25 -28.43
C ALA A 253 -7.11 -3.36 -28.52
N ALA A 254 -7.24 -2.07 -28.20
CA ALA A 254 -6.12 -1.13 -28.26
C ALA A 254 -5.06 -1.46 -27.19
N VAL A 255 -5.50 -1.82 -25.98
CA VAL A 255 -4.63 -2.23 -24.88
C VAL A 255 -3.96 -3.56 -25.19
N LEU A 256 -4.72 -4.55 -25.65
CA LEU A 256 -4.16 -5.85 -26.04
C LEU A 256 -3.10 -5.65 -27.14
N ALA A 257 -3.28 -4.72 -28.07
CA ALA A 257 -2.28 -4.40 -29.08
C ALA A 257 -0.98 -3.77 -28.52
N ILE A 258 -0.93 -3.35 -27.25
CA ILE A 258 0.30 -2.92 -26.56
C ILE A 258 1.06 -4.13 -26.02
N PHE A 259 0.34 -5.11 -25.46
CA PHE A 259 0.93 -6.27 -24.79
C PHE A 259 1.07 -7.50 -25.69
N HIS A 260 0.41 -7.52 -26.85
CA HIS A 260 0.48 -8.60 -27.82
C HIS A 260 1.81 -8.56 -28.57
N ASP A 261 2.70 -9.49 -28.24
CA ASP A 261 3.92 -9.76 -29.00
C ASP A 261 3.66 -10.93 -29.97
N PRO A 262 3.63 -10.70 -31.29
CA PRO A 262 3.41 -11.76 -32.28
C PRO A 262 4.51 -12.83 -32.30
N SER A 263 5.64 -12.62 -31.61
CA SER A 263 6.72 -13.61 -31.52
C SER A 263 6.56 -14.66 -30.41
N ARG A 264 5.49 -14.58 -29.60
CA ARG A 264 5.24 -15.46 -28.44
C ARG A 264 4.25 -16.61 -28.68
N SER A 265 3.81 -16.83 -29.92
CA SER A 265 2.89 -17.92 -30.30
C SER A 265 3.61 -19.21 -30.69
#